data_AF-A0A7L4QIH1-F1
#
_entry.id   AF-A0A7L4QIH1-F1
#
_cell.length_a   1.000
_cell.length_b   1.000
_cell.length_c   1.000
_cell.angle_alpha   90.00
_cell.angle_beta   90.00
_cell.angle_gamma   90.00
#
_symmetry.space_group_name_H-M   'P 1'
#
loop_
_entity.id
_entity.type
_entity.pdbx_description
1 polymer ?
#
loop_
_entity_poly.entity_id
_entity_poly.type
_entity_poly.pdbx_seq_one_letter_code
_entity_poly.pdbx_strand_id
1 'polypeptide(L)' 'MIIPVRCFSCGKVVGSSYQTFIKRVQLGEEPKQVLDDLGIRRYCCRRMIVSHAELIDELMPLG' A
#
# COMPACT_ATOMS: atom_id res chain seq x y z
N MET A 1 -4.02 -10.80 -2.99
CA MET A 1 -4.70 -10.12 -4.12
C MET A 1 -4.11 -8.73 -4.27
N ILE A 2 -4.26 -8.10 -5.43
CA ILE A 2 -3.65 -6.78 -5.72
C ILE A 2 -4.28 -5.67 -4.85
N ILE A 3 -3.50 -4.65 -4.49
CA ILE A 3 -3.98 -3.51 -3.67
C ILE A 3 -5.16 -2.80 -4.36
N PRO A 4 -6.19 -2.33 -3.62
CA PRO A 4 -7.20 -1.47 -4.20
C PRO A 4 -6.60 -0.21 -4.84
N VAL A 5 -7.07 0.12 -6.06
CA VAL A 5 -6.62 1.32 -6.78
C VAL A 5 -6.96 2.60 -6.01
N ARG A 6 -8.13 2.65 -5.37
CA ARG A 6 -8.62 3.77 -4.56
C ARG A 6 -8.96 3.31 -3.14
N CYS A 7 -8.81 4.18 -2.16
CA CYS A 7 -9.22 3.90 -0.79
C CYS A 7 -10.75 3.81 -0.68
N PHE A 8 -11.24 2.79 0.04
CA PHE A 8 -12.67 2.54 0.22
C PHE A 8 -13.44 3.65 0.96
N SER A 9 -12.77 4.48 1.77
CA SER A 9 -13.43 5.56 2.51
C SER A 9 -13.25 6.92 1.87
N CYS A 10 -12.02 7.27 1.48
CA CYS A 10 -11.68 8.62 1.00
C CYS A 10 -11.74 8.75 -0.53
N GLY A 11 -11.78 7.63 -1.28
CA GLY A 11 -11.72 7.62 -2.74
C GLY A 11 -10.37 8.06 -3.34
N LYS A 12 -9.39 8.47 -2.51
CA LYS A 12 -8.04 8.86 -2.96
C LYS A 12 -7.35 7.67 -3.62
N VAL A 13 -6.62 7.93 -4.70
CA VAL A 13 -5.78 6.93 -5.37
C VAL A 13 -4.64 6.53 -4.42
N VAL A 14 -4.53 5.23 -4.16
CA VAL A 14 -3.51 4.64 -3.25
C VAL A 14 -2.67 3.56 -3.95
N GLY A 15 -3.21 2.91 -5.00
CA GLY A 15 -2.51 1.82 -5.67
C GLY A 15 -1.17 2.21 -6.31
N SER A 16 -1.07 3.42 -6.87
CA SER A 16 0.17 3.92 -7.47
C SER A 16 1.32 4.10 -6.46
N SER A 17 1.01 4.33 -5.19
CA SER A 17 1.99 4.61 -4.14
C SER A 17 2.45 3.34 -3.41
N TYR A 18 1.76 2.21 -3.58
CA TYR A 18 2.00 1.01 -2.80
C TYR A 18 3.37 0.37 -3.08
N GLN A 19 3.74 0.20 -4.34
CA GLN A 19 5.04 -0.40 -4.67
C GLN A 19 6.21 0.44 -4.17
N THR A 20 6.10 1.77 -4.22
CA THR A 20 7.13 2.67 -3.67
C THR A 20 7.21 2.54 -2.15
N PHE A 21 6.07 2.40 -1.47
CA PHE A 21 6.02 2.17 -0.02
C PHE A 21 6.71 0.86 0.36
N ILE A 22 6.37 -0.26 -0.29
CA ILE A 22 6.97 -1.58 -0.02
C ILE A 22 8.49 -1.53 -0.21
N LYS A 23 8.96 -0.98 -1.34
CA LYS A 23 10.40 -0.89 -1.65
C LYS A 23 11.17 -0.09 -0.58
N ARG A 24 10.63 1.05 -0.15
CA ARG A 24 11.27 1.90 0.88
C ARG A 24 11.27 1.24 2.26
N VAL A 25 10.16 0.60 2.63
CA VAL A 25 10.09 -0.14 3.91
C VAL A 25 11.05 -1.33 3.90
N GLN A 26 11.21 -2.03 2.77
CA GLN A 26 12.20 -3.11 2.61
C GLN A 26 13.65 -2.61 2.69
N LEU A 27 13.92 -1.35 2.31
CA LEU A 27 15.22 -0.70 2.49
C LEU A 27 15.50 -0.31 3.94
N GLY A 28 14.53 -0.47 4.85
CA GLY A 28 14.66 -0.15 6.27
C GLY A 28 14.20 1.27 6.64
N GLU A 29 13.53 1.99 5.73
CA GLU A 29 12.90 3.28 6.08
C GLU A 29 11.69 3.06 6.99
N GLU A 30 11.46 4.02 7.89
CA GLU A 30 10.36 3.95 8.86
C GLU A 30 9.00 4.11 8.14
N PRO A 31 8.04 3.19 8.31
CA PRO A 31 6.79 3.18 7.53
C PRO A 31 5.97 4.47 7.63
N LYS A 32 5.95 5.14 8.78
CA LYS A 32 5.21 6.38 8.97
C LYS A 32 5.85 7.51 8.16
N GLN A 33 7.18 7.68 8.22
CA GLN A 33 7.91 8.65 7.39
C GLN A 33 7.64 8.43 5.89
N VAL A 34 7.69 7.19 5.41
CA VAL A 34 7.41 6.87 4.01
C VAL A 34 5.98 7.27 3.61
N LEU A 35 4.99 7.00 4.46
CA LEU A 35 3.60 7.38 4.20
C LEU A 35 3.38 8.89 4.20
N ASP A 36 4.14 9.61 5.04
CA ASP A 36 4.13 11.07 5.12
C ASP A 36 4.76 11.70 3.87
N ASP A 37 5.90 11.19 3.41
CA ASP A 37 6.58 11.59 2.18
C ASP A 37 5.73 11.35 0.92
N LEU A 38 5.00 10.22 0.88
CA LEU A 38 4.07 9.90 -0.20
C LEU A 38 2.78 10.75 -0.15
N GLY A 39 2.64 11.67 0.81
CA GLY A 39 1.50 12.57 0.93
C GLY A 39 0.21 11.87 1.38
N ILE A 40 0.31 10.70 2.02
CA ILE A 40 -0.83 9.93 2.50
C ILE A 40 -1.12 10.34 3.94
N ARG A 41 -1.81 11.47 4.12
CA ARG A 41 -2.05 12.04 5.47
C ARG A 41 -3.21 11.40 6.24
N ARG A 42 -4.29 11.02 5.54
CA ARG A 42 -5.51 10.50 6.20
C ARG A 42 -5.34 9.04 6.62
N TYR A 43 -5.73 8.72 7.86
CA TYR A 43 -5.65 7.37 8.44
C TYR A 43 -6.41 6.33 7.59
N CYS A 44 -7.55 6.70 7.01
CA CYS A 44 -8.35 5.80 6.19
C CYS A 44 -7.61 5.34 4.92
N CYS A 45 -6.85 6.24 4.30
CA CYS A 45 -6.05 5.91 3.14
C CYS A 45 -4.74 5.17 3.57
N ARG A 46 -4.18 5.43 4.76
CA ARG A 46 -3.03 4.68 5.33
C ARG A 46 -3.35 3.21 5.63
N ARG A 47 -4.53 2.93 6.21
CA ARG A 47 -4.98 1.57 6.52
C ARG A 47 -4.94 0.65 5.30
N MET A 48 -5.26 1.19 4.12
CA MET A 48 -5.26 0.43 2.87
C MET A 48 -3.88 -0.07 2.46
N ILE A 49 -2.81 0.62 2.87
CA ILE A 49 -1.43 0.26 2.53
C ILE A 49 -0.83 -0.61 3.63
N VAL A 50 -1.01 -0.22 4.90
CA VAL A 50 -0.40 -0.92 6.05
C VAL A 50 -0.97 -2.32 6.23
N SER A 51 -2.27 -2.51 6.02
CA SER A 51 -2.94 -3.80 6.24
C SER A 51 -3.09 -4.63 4.96
N HIS A 52 -2.41 -4.28 3.87
CA HIS A 52 -2.54 -5.00 2.62
C HIS A 52 -1.64 -6.25 2.60
N ALA A 53 -2.23 -7.39 2.22
CA ALA A 53 -1.53 -8.64 1.96
C ALA A 53 -1.60 -8.99 0.46
N GLU A 54 -0.45 -8.96 -0.22
CA GLU A 54 -0.30 -9.34 -1.63
C GLU A 54 -0.26 -10.87 -1.80
N LEU A 55 -1.43 -11.52 -1.70
CA LEU A 55 -1.57 -12.96 -1.95
C LEU A 55 -1.62 -13.33 -3.46
N ILE A 56 -1.32 -12.40 -4.38
CA ILE A 56 -1.51 -12.68 -5.82
C ILE A 56 -0.46 -13.68 -6.32
N ASP A 57 0.79 -13.52 -5.89
CA ASP A 57 1.92 -14.34 -6.33
C ASP A 57 1.78 -15.80 -5.86
N GLU A 58 1.16 -16.01 -4.70
CA GLU A 58 0.89 -17.34 -4.14
C GLU A 58 -0.25 -18.06 -4.87
N LEU A 59 -1.22 -17.33 -5.41
CA LEU A 59 -2.39 -17.88 -6.08
C LEU A 59 -2.18 -18.11 -7.58
N MET A 60 -1.32 -17.32 -8.23
CA MET A 60 -0.98 -17.47 -9.65
C MET A 60 -0.53 -18.88 -10.10
N PRO A 61 0.28 -19.65 -9.34
CA PRO A 61 0.74 -20.98 -9.75
C PRO A 61 -0.30 -22.09 -9.63
N LEU A 62 -1.49 -21.82 -9.08
CA LEU A 62 -2.57 -22.80 -8.89
C LEU A 62 -3.51 -22.89 -10.11
N GLY A 63 -3.20 -22.20 -11.21
CA GLY A 63 -3.93 -22.18 -12.47
C GLY A 63 -3.31 -23.06 -13.55
#